data_AF-A0A370U0G7-F1
#
_entry.id   AF-A0A370U0G7-F1
#
_cell.length_a   1.000
_cell.length_b   1.000
_cell.length_c   1.000
_cell.angle_alpha   90.00
_cell.angle_beta   90.00
_cell.angle_gamma   90.00
#
_symmetry.space_group_name_H-M   'P 1'
#
loop_
_entity.id
_entity.type
_entity.pdbx_description
1 polymer ?
#
loop_
_entity_poly.entity_id
_entity_poly.type
_entity_poly.pdbx_seq_one_letter_code
_entity_poly.pdbx_strand_id
1 'polypeptide(L)'
;MAPIRWWPLVVFFGALFPPTSANECVFQEILVVHNQLELDAGTHGCTSINGSIYVETDFAGPLTLSDISSIFGRFYVLDGIRSRTGLDPAVNTGLTTFEIKDLQQIDTLGIYDAVALRSISLPQLTSVNDLYVEGYKMDTLDLPSLTSANWLRLYGNIST
;
A
#
# COMPACT_ATOMS: atom_id res chain seq x y z
N MET A 1 -45.47 30.20 47.73
CA MET A 1 -44.46 30.71 46.77
C MET A 1 -43.27 29.77 46.82
N ALA A 2 -42.90 29.20 45.67
CA ALA A 2 -42.02 28.03 45.52
C ALA A 2 -40.51 28.35 45.58
N PRO A 3 -39.62 27.39 45.92
CA PRO A 3 -38.19 27.62 45.99
C PRO A 3 -37.49 27.45 44.63
N ILE A 4 -36.49 28.28 44.37
CA ILE A 4 -35.68 28.30 43.14
C ILE A 4 -34.62 27.20 43.24
N ARG A 5 -34.66 26.26 42.28
CA ARG A 5 -33.78 25.09 42.19
C ARG A 5 -32.66 25.40 41.21
N TRP A 6 -31.42 25.48 41.70
CA TRP A 6 -30.23 25.65 40.86
C TRP A 6 -29.83 24.30 40.24
N TRP A 7 -29.76 24.25 38.91
CA TRP A 7 -29.09 23.17 38.17
C TRP A 7 -27.73 23.67 37.68
N PRO A 8 -26.65 22.87 37.78
CA PRO A 8 -25.40 23.25 37.18
C PRO A 8 -25.46 23.00 35.66
N LEU A 9 -25.07 24.02 34.89
CA LEU A 9 -24.77 23.91 33.47
C LEU A 9 -23.56 22.99 33.29
N VAL A 10 -23.80 21.78 32.75
CA VAL A 10 -22.73 20.92 32.26
C VAL A 10 -22.29 21.47 30.90
N VAL A 11 -21.11 22.06 30.84
CA VAL A 11 -20.47 22.49 29.58
C VAL A 11 -19.84 21.26 28.94
N PHE A 12 -20.46 20.77 27.86
CA PHE A 12 -19.81 19.80 26.97
C PHE A 12 -18.73 20.54 26.16
N PHE A 13 -17.47 20.32 26.51
CA PHE A 13 -16.37 20.52 25.57
C PHE A 13 -16.45 19.40 24.54
N GLY A 14 -17.25 19.63 23.49
CA GLY A 14 -17.16 18.85 22.27
C GLY A 14 -15.78 19.11 21.66
N ALA A 15 -14.87 18.15 21.80
CA ALA A 15 -13.67 18.12 20.99
C ALA A 15 -14.12 18.03 19.52
N LEU A 16 -14.05 19.16 18.82
CA LEU A 16 -13.98 19.16 17.36
C LEU A 16 -12.67 18.48 16.99
N PHE A 17 -12.69 17.16 16.86
CA PHE A 17 -11.74 16.50 15.99
C PHE A 17 -12.12 16.98 14.58
N PRO A 18 -11.25 17.72 13.88
CA PRO A 18 -11.49 17.92 12.46
C PRO A 18 -11.60 16.53 11.84
N PRO A 19 -12.62 16.26 11.00
CA PRO A 19 -12.59 15.05 10.21
C PRO A 19 -11.26 15.10 9.46
N THR A 20 -10.37 14.13 9.70
CA THR A 20 -9.26 13.88 8.78
C THR A 20 -9.93 13.63 7.45
N SER A 21 -9.99 14.65 6.60
CA SER A 21 -10.53 14.50 5.27
C SER A 21 -9.57 13.58 4.55
N ALA A 22 -9.94 12.31 4.42
CA ALA A 22 -9.21 11.39 3.57
C ALA A 22 -9.23 12.00 2.16
N ASN A 23 -8.04 12.34 1.64
CA ASN A 23 -7.92 12.84 0.28
C ASN A 23 -7.85 11.64 -0.65
N GLU A 24 -8.96 11.34 -1.31
CA GLU A 24 -9.07 10.23 -2.24
C GLU A 24 -8.57 10.65 -3.62
N CYS A 25 -7.57 9.94 -4.12
CA CYS A 25 -7.07 10.06 -5.48
C CYS A 25 -7.65 8.96 -6.34
N VAL A 26 -8.39 9.36 -7.37
CA VAL A 26 -9.04 8.43 -8.29
C VAL A 26 -8.23 8.36 -9.59
N PHE A 27 -7.73 7.18 -9.93
CA PHE A 27 -7.02 6.95 -11.18
C PHE A 27 -7.96 6.30 -12.20
N GLN A 28 -8.37 7.08 -13.20
CA GLN A 28 -9.21 6.59 -14.31
C GLN A 28 -8.47 5.58 -15.19
N GLU A 29 -7.17 5.76 -15.32
CA GLU A 29 -6.23 4.83 -15.95
C GLU A 29 -5.25 4.27 -14.91
N ILE A 30 -4.44 3.29 -15.29
CA ILE A 30 -3.41 2.74 -14.40
C ILE A 30 -2.28 3.78 -14.24
N LEU A 31 -1.88 4.08 -13.00
CA LEU A 31 -0.68 4.86 -12.73
C LEU A 31 0.55 3.97 -12.98
N VAL A 32 1.24 4.19 -14.08
CA VAL A 32 2.49 3.49 -14.42
C VAL A 32 3.68 4.34 -13.96
N VAL A 33 4.61 3.74 -13.22
CA VAL A 33 5.78 4.45 -12.66
C VAL A 33 7.09 3.74 -13.01
N HIS A 34 8.09 4.55 -13.36
CA HIS A 34 9.44 4.13 -13.71
C HIS A 34 10.47 4.52 -12.65
N ASN A 35 10.11 5.35 -11.66
CA ASN A 35 10.99 5.79 -10.58
C ASN A 35 10.20 6.35 -9.39
N GLN A 36 10.88 6.56 -8.26
CA GLN A 36 10.28 7.09 -7.03
C GLN A 36 9.66 8.49 -7.22
N LEU A 37 10.26 9.35 -8.06
CA LEU A 37 9.76 10.71 -8.27
C LEU A 37 8.39 10.71 -8.98
N GLU A 38 8.21 9.84 -9.96
CA GLU A 38 6.90 9.66 -10.63
C GLU A 38 5.85 9.11 -9.68
N LEU A 39 6.25 8.17 -8.82
CA LEU A 39 5.36 7.64 -7.79
C LEU A 39 4.94 8.73 -6.80
N ASP A 40 5.89 9.49 -6.25
CA ASP A 40 5.63 10.59 -5.32
C ASP A 40 4.75 11.68 -5.94
N ALA A 41 5.00 12.02 -7.21
CA ALA A 41 4.20 13.01 -7.94
C ALA A 41 2.78 12.50 -8.21
N GLY A 42 2.63 11.22 -8.58
CA GLY A 42 1.34 10.59 -8.87
C GLY A 42 0.46 10.39 -7.63
N THR A 43 1.08 10.25 -6.45
CA THR A 43 0.37 10.05 -5.18
C THR A 43 0.44 11.26 -4.24
N HIS A 44 0.88 12.43 -4.72
CA HIS A 44 1.10 13.60 -3.88
C HIS A 44 -0.20 14.02 -3.17
N GLY A 45 -0.15 14.06 -1.83
CA GLY A 45 -1.27 14.50 -1.00
C GLY A 45 -2.42 13.49 -0.92
N CYS A 46 -2.31 12.32 -1.55
CA CYS A 46 -3.31 11.25 -1.46
C CYS A 46 -3.20 10.57 -0.09
N THR A 47 -4.35 10.31 0.54
CA THR A 47 -4.42 9.41 1.70
C THR A 47 -5.12 8.10 1.36
N SER A 48 -5.94 8.10 0.31
CA SER A 48 -6.54 6.90 -0.25
C SER A 48 -6.44 6.93 -1.76
N ILE A 49 -6.26 5.76 -2.37
CA ILE A 49 -6.18 5.59 -3.81
C ILE A 49 -7.31 4.67 -4.25
N ASN A 50 -8.07 5.11 -5.23
CA ASN A 50 -9.07 4.31 -5.92
C ASN A 50 -8.62 4.16 -7.38
N GLY A 51 -7.98 3.04 -7.67
CA GLY A 51 -7.20 2.86 -8.89
C GLY A 51 -6.07 1.87 -8.72
N SER A 52 -5.34 1.60 -9.80
CA SER A 52 -4.21 0.66 -9.80
C SER A 52 -2.89 1.36 -10.07
N ILE A 53 -1.83 0.89 -9.43
CA ILE A 53 -0.45 1.34 -9.58
C ILE A 53 0.36 0.18 -10.16
N TYR A 54 1.15 0.47 -11.18
CA TYR A 54 2.05 -0.47 -11.83
C TYR A 54 3.47 0.06 -11.85
N VAL A 55 4.39 -0.73 -11.32
CA VAL A 55 5.82 -0.46 -11.34
C VAL A 55 6.44 -1.20 -12.51
N GLU A 56 7.07 -0.47 -13.43
CA GLU A 56 7.71 -1.01 -14.63
C GLU A 56 9.10 -1.63 -14.32
N THR A 57 9.66 -2.31 -15.32
CA THR A 57 10.92 -3.09 -15.20
C THR A 57 12.17 -2.26 -14.91
N ASP A 58 12.15 -0.98 -15.29
CA ASP A 58 13.25 -0.03 -15.15
C ASP A 58 13.22 0.75 -13.83
N PHE A 59 12.20 0.54 -12.99
CA PHE A 59 12.20 1.08 -11.63
C PHE A 59 13.39 0.55 -10.85
N ALA A 60 14.23 1.46 -10.38
CA ALA A 60 15.46 1.15 -9.67
C ALA A 60 15.53 1.85 -8.30
N GLY A 61 16.12 1.16 -7.34
CA GLY A 61 16.28 1.63 -5.97
C GLY A 61 15.11 1.24 -5.07
N PRO A 62 14.94 1.94 -3.94
CA PRO A 62 13.84 1.69 -3.02
C PRO A 62 12.53 2.28 -3.54
N LEU A 63 11.43 1.55 -3.36
CA LEU A 63 10.07 2.06 -3.47
C LEU A 63 9.55 2.32 -2.06
N THR A 64 9.31 3.57 -1.73
CA THR A 64 8.78 3.98 -0.43
C THR A 64 7.55 4.86 -0.60
N LEU A 65 6.49 4.58 0.15
CA LEU A 65 5.30 5.43 0.20
C LEU A 65 4.88 5.68 1.66
N SER A 66 4.49 6.92 1.93
CA SER A 66 3.88 7.35 3.19
C SER A 66 2.53 7.99 2.91
N ASP A 67 1.78 8.24 3.99
CA ASP A 67 0.52 9.00 4.01
C ASP A 67 -0.68 8.32 3.32
N ILE A 68 -0.44 7.25 2.55
CA ILE A 68 -1.48 6.41 1.93
C ILE A 68 -1.90 5.31 2.91
N SER A 69 -3.13 5.40 3.42
CA SER A 69 -3.70 4.40 4.32
C SER A 69 -4.47 3.31 3.61
N SER A 70 -4.96 3.55 2.39
CA SER A 70 -5.88 2.63 1.70
C SER A 70 -5.71 2.65 0.19
N ILE A 71 -5.61 1.47 -0.42
CA ILE A 71 -5.57 1.30 -1.88
C ILE A 71 -6.71 0.37 -2.31
N PHE A 72 -7.76 0.95 -2.87
CA PHE A 72 -8.90 0.24 -3.46
C PHE A 72 -8.60 -0.09 -4.93
N GLY A 73 -7.69 -1.04 -5.11
CA GLY A 73 -7.25 -1.50 -6.41
C GLY A 73 -5.98 -2.32 -6.33
N ARG A 74 -5.24 -2.38 -7.45
CA ARG A 74 -4.12 -3.30 -7.62
C ARG A 74 -2.81 -2.52 -7.56
N PHE A 75 -1.90 -2.96 -6.71
CA PHE A 75 -0.51 -2.51 -6.73
C PHE A 75 0.33 -3.67 -7.26
N TYR A 76 0.88 -3.49 -8.46
CA TYR A 76 1.73 -4.50 -9.06
C TYR A 76 3.15 -3.99 -9.29
N VAL A 77 4.11 -4.79 -8.82
CA VAL A 77 5.46 -4.77 -9.38
C VAL A 77 5.48 -5.82 -10.47
N LEU A 78 5.52 -5.33 -11.71
CA LEU A 78 5.34 -6.10 -12.95
C LEU A 78 3.97 -6.78 -13.05
N ASP A 79 3.39 -6.79 -14.25
CA ASP A 79 2.20 -7.62 -14.46
C ASP A 79 2.62 -9.08 -14.62
N GLY A 80 2.23 -9.93 -13.67
CA GLY A 80 2.31 -11.38 -13.86
C GLY A 80 1.59 -11.87 -15.13
N ILE A 81 0.72 -11.08 -15.76
CA ILE A 81 0.15 -11.39 -17.10
C ILE A 81 1.23 -11.34 -18.19
N ARG A 82 2.11 -10.31 -18.24
CA ARG A 82 3.19 -10.24 -19.25
C ARG A 82 4.13 -11.43 -19.09
N SER A 83 4.51 -11.73 -17.86
CA SER A 83 5.31 -12.92 -17.49
C SER A 83 4.63 -14.24 -17.90
N ARG A 84 3.30 -14.38 -17.67
CA ARG A 84 2.53 -15.58 -18.06
C ARG A 84 2.29 -15.76 -19.56
N THR A 85 2.38 -14.69 -20.35
CA THR A 85 2.23 -14.78 -21.82
C THR A 85 3.51 -15.19 -22.55
N GLY A 86 4.65 -15.27 -21.85
CA GLY A 86 5.93 -15.67 -22.44
C GLY A 86 6.50 -14.68 -23.47
N LEU A 87 5.90 -13.50 -23.59
CA LEU A 87 6.35 -12.40 -24.44
C LEU A 87 7.31 -11.54 -23.62
N ASP A 88 8.59 -11.93 -23.64
CA ASP A 88 9.70 -11.38 -22.86
C ASP A 88 9.46 -11.48 -21.33
N PRO A 89 10.24 -12.28 -20.57
CA PRO A 89 10.15 -12.23 -19.12
C PRO A 89 10.62 -10.85 -18.66
N ALA A 90 9.65 -9.94 -18.53
CA ALA A 90 9.84 -8.63 -17.96
C ALA A 90 10.25 -8.83 -16.50
N VAL A 91 11.55 -8.75 -16.22
CA VAL A 91 12.15 -8.88 -14.89
C VAL A 91 12.56 -7.50 -14.42
N ASN A 92 12.23 -7.14 -13.18
CA ASN A 92 12.73 -5.93 -12.57
C ASN A 92 14.03 -6.28 -11.83
N THR A 93 15.14 -5.70 -12.30
CA THR A 93 16.48 -5.91 -11.73
C THR A 93 16.95 -4.76 -10.85
N GLY A 94 16.15 -3.70 -10.71
CA GLY A 94 16.54 -2.46 -10.04
C GLY A 94 15.88 -2.25 -8.68
N LEU A 95 14.66 -2.73 -8.48
CA LEU A 95 13.88 -2.54 -7.26
C LEU A 95 14.50 -3.35 -6.11
N THR A 96 14.92 -2.66 -5.05
CA THR A 96 15.61 -3.29 -3.91
C THR A 96 14.73 -3.43 -2.67
N THR A 97 13.79 -2.50 -2.49
CA THR A 97 12.95 -2.40 -1.28
C THR A 97 11.54 -1.99 -1.69
N PHE A 98 10.54 -2.55 -1.01
CA PHE A 98 9.14 -2.16 -1.15
C PHE A 98 8.58 -1.84 0.24
N GLU A 99 8.32 -0.57 0.51
CA GLU A 99 7.85 -0.12 1.82
C GLU A 99 6.67 0.83 1.67
N ILE A 100 5.56 0.53 2.35
CA ILE A 100 4.44 1.45 2.47
C ILE A 100 4.07 1.55 3.95
N LYS A 101 4.43 2.67 4.58
CA LYS A 101 4.44 2.81 6.05
C LYS A 101 3.05 2.82 6.65
N ASP A 102 2.16 3.62 6.08
CA ASP A 102 0.86 3.93 6.67
C ASP A 102 -0.28 3.07 6.09
N LEU A 103 0.03 2.16 5.16
CA LEU A 103 -0.96 1.34 4.47
C LEU A 103 -1.62 0.38 5.45
N GLN A 104 -2.94 0.53 5.61
CA GLN A 104 -3.76 -0.33 6.48
C GLN A 104 -4.53 -1.36 5.68
N GLN A 105 -4.93 -1.02 4.45
CA GLN A 105 -5.74 -1.86 3.59
C GLN A 105 -5.33 -1.75 2.13
N ILE A 106 -5.30 -2.88 1.44
CA ILE A 106 -5.17 -2.95 -0.03
C ILE A 106 -6.01 -4.08 -0.59
N ASP A 107 -6.60 -3.89 -1.78
CA ASP A 107 -7.30 -4.99 -2.44
C ASP A 107 -6.29 -6.05 -2.93
N THR A 108 -5.41 -5.70 -3.86
CA THR A 108 -4.42 -6.67 -4.37
C THR A 108 -3.02 -6.08 -4.37
N LEU A 109 -2.09 -6.79 -3.75
CA LEU A 109 -0.65 -6.55 -3.88
C LEU A 109 -0.01 -7.75 -4.58
N GLY A 110 0.59 -7.52 -5.75
CA GLY A 110 1.36 -8.54 -6.44
C GLY A 110 2.77 -8.05 -6.76
N ILE A 111 3.76 -8.83 -6.37
CA ILE A 111 5.16 -8.55 -6.66
C ILE A 111 5.69 -9.77 -7.39
N TYR A 112 5.95 -9.61 -8.69
CA TYR A 112 6.39 -10.65 -9.60
C TYR A 112 7.77 -10.32 -10.15
N ASP A 113 8.59 -11.35 -10.39
CA ASP A 113 9.83 -11.23 -11.17
C ASP A 113 10.78 -10.07 -10.73
N ALA A 114 10.80 -9.74 -9.44
CA ALA A 114 11.65 -8.68 -8.86
C ALA A 114 12.92 -9.28 -8.22
N VAL A 115 13.95 -9.53 -9.03
CA VAL A 115 15.12 -10.34 -8.63
C VAL A 115 16.09 -9.63 -7.67
N ALA A 116 16.09 -8.29 -7.69
CA ALA A 116 16.91 -7.47 -6.80
C ALA A 116 16.22 -7.14 -5.47
N LEU A 117 14.94 -7.45 -5.33
CA LEU A 117 14.15 -7.13 -4.15
C LEU A 117 14.65 -7.94 -2.95
N ARG A 118 14.98 -7.24 -1.87
CA ARG A 118 15.50 -7.79 -0.61
C ARG A 118 14.54 -7.65 0.56
N SER A 119 13.70 -6.60 0.55
CA SER A 119 12.83 -6.31 1.68
C SER A 119 11.46 -5.81 1.23
N ILE A 120 10.42 -6.39 1.83
CA ILE A 120 9.06 -5.86 1.82
C ILE A 120 8.69 -5.52 3.27
N SER A 121 8.22 -4.31 3.53
CA SER A 121 7.71 -3.90 4.84
C SER A 121 6.41 -3.12 4.70
N LEU A 122 5.34 -3.64 5.33
CA LEU A 122 4.03 -3.00 5.41
C LEU A 122 3.58 -3.04 6.87
N PRO A 123 4.19 -2.21 7.74
CA PRO A 123 4.08 -2.36 9.19
C PRO A 123 2.67 -2.15 9.73
N GLN A 124 1.86 -1.32 9.06
CA GLN A 124 0.48 -1.01 9.45
C GLN A 124 -0.58 -1.82 8.68
N LEU A 125 -0.18 -2.73 7.77
CA LEU A 125 -1.13 -3.45 6.93
C LEU A 125 -1.93 -4.42 7.78
N THR A 126 -3.24 -4.22 7.86
CA THR A 126 -4.16 -5.06 8.65
C THR A 126 -4.98 -6.01 7.79
N SER A 127 -5.31 -5.59 6.57
CA SER A 127 -6.16 -6.33 5.65
C SER A 127 -5.66 -6.26 4.21
N VAL A 128 -5.57 -7.40 3.56
CA VAL A 128 -5.36 -7.53 2.11
C VAL A 128 -6.37 -8.52 1.54
N ASN A 129 -6.94 -8.28 0.36
CA ASN A 129 -7.71 -9.36 -0.27
C ASN A 129 -6.73 -10.39 -0.83
N ASP A 130 -5.88 -9.99 -1.78
CA ASP A 130 -4.92 -10.89 -2.42
C ASP A 130 -3.48 -10.39 -2.31
N LEU A 131 -2.61 -11.21 -1.70
CA LEU A 131 -1.17 -10.96 -1.61
C LEU A 131 -0.41 -12.05 -2.39
N TYR A 132 0.32 -11.62 -3.41
CA TYR A 132 1.21 -12.48 -4.20
C TYR A 132 2.63 -11.93 -4.14
N VAL A 133 3.57 -12.73 -3.66
CA VAL A 133 4.99 -12.34 -3.62
C VAL A 133 5.85 -13.47 -4.14
N GLU A 134 6.61 -13.18 -5.19
CA GLU A 134 7.64 -14.05 -5.74
C GLU A 134 9.02 -13.53 -5.33
N GLY A 135 9.56 -14.07 -4.24
CA GLY A 135 10.86 -13.68 -3.69
C GLY A 135 11.96 -14.65 -4.08
N TYR A 136 12.91 -14.22 -4.94
CA TYR A 136 14.04 -15.08 -5.32
C TYR A 136 15.13 -15.16 -4.25
N LYS A 137 15.37 -14.04 -3.56
CA LYS A 137 16.40 -13.87 -2.52
C LYS A 137 15.94 -12.75 -1.58
N MET A 138 14.83 -12.95 -0.89
CA MET A 138 14.26 -11.93 -0.03
C MET A 138 14.75 -12.14 1.41
N ASP A 139 15.37 -11.10 1.97
CA ASP A 139 15.94 -11.12 3.32
C ASP A 139 14.86 -10.87 4.38
N THR A 140 13.81 -10.10 4.04
CA THR A 140 12.76 -9.75 5.00
C THR A 140 11.42 -9.55 4.31
N LEU A 141 10.39 -10.21 4.86
CA LEU A 141 8.99 -9.93 4.59
C LEU A 141 8.30 -9.56 5.90
N ASP A 142 8.08 -8.27 6.14
CA ASP A 142 7.57 -7.75 7.40
C ASP A 142 6.12 -7.24 7.26
N LEU A 143 5.17 -8.00 7.82
CA LEU A 143 3.72 -7.75 7.80
C LEU A 143 3.12 -7.93 9.20
N PRO A 144 3.62 -7.22 10.23
CA PRO A 144 3.41 -7.57 11.64
C PRO A 144 1.97 -7.34 12.11
N SER A 145 1.23 -6.46 11.43
CA SER A 145 -0.15 -6.11 11.76
C SER A 145 -1.19 -6.89 10.94
N LEU A 146 -0.76 -7.78 10.04
CA LEU A 146 -1.67 -8.43 9.10
C LEU A 146 -2.55 -9.45 9.82
N THR A 147 -3.86 -9.20 9.83
CA THR A 147 -4.84 -10.06 10.50
C THR A 147 -5.87 -10.68 9.56
N SER A 148 -6.01 -10.12 8.34
CA SER A 148 -6.98 -10.58 7.35
C SER A 148 -6.35 -10.68 5.97
N ALA A 149 -6.40 -11.88 5.38
CA ALA A 149 -6.04 -12.15 4.00
C ALA A 149 -7.04 -13.14 3.39
N ASN A 150 -7.56 -12.87 2.19
CA ASN A 150 -8.37 -13.86 1.47
C ASN A 150 -7.46 -14.87 0.77
N TRP A 151 -6.48 -14.38 0.00
CA TRP A 151 -5.43 -15.18 -0.59
C TRP A 151 -4.05 -14.65 -0.23
N LEU A 152 -3.18 -15.55 0.22
CA LEU A 152 -1.78 -15.28 0.48
C LEU A 152 -0.95 -16.36 -0.22
N ARG A 153 -0.12 -15.93 -1.19
CA ARG A 153 0.78 -16.80 -1.93
C ARG A 153 2.18 -16.23 -1.89
N LEU A 154 3.05 -16.94 -1.20
CA LEU A 154 4.48 -16.65 -1.13
C LEU A 154 5.22 -17.75 -1.90
N TYR A 155 6.07 -17.35 -2.83
CA TYR A 155 6.86 -18.26 -3.65
C TYR A 155 8.34 -17.86 -3.63
N GLY A 156 9.23 -18.84 -3.57
CA GLY A 156 10.68 -18.66 -3.59
C GLY A 156 11.33 -18.66 -2.20
N ASN A 157 12.53 -18.09 -2.10
CA ASN A 157 13.33 -18.09 -0.87
C ASN A 157 13.11 -16.79 -0.10
N ILE A 158 12.18 -16.84 0.85
CA ILE A 158 11.74 -15.72 1.66
C ILE A 158 12.05 -16.03 3.12
N SER A 159 12.88 -15.19 3.73
CA SER A 159 13.03 -15.18 5.18
C SER A 159 11.96 -14.27 5.79
N THR A 160 11.15 -14.85 6.68
CA THR A 160 10.12 -14.15 7.46
C THR A 160 10.59 -13.90 8.88
#